data_AF-A0A8T5NE48-F1
#
_entry.id   AF-A0A8T5NE48-F1
#
_cell.length_a   1.000
_cell.length_b   1.000
_cell.length_c   1.000
_cell.angle_alpha   90.00
_cell.angle_beta   90.00
_cell.angle_gamma   90.00
#
_symmetry.space_group_name_H-M   'P 1'
#
loop_
_entity.id
_entity.type
_entity.pdbx_description
1 polymer ?
#
loop_
_entity_poly.entity_id
_entity_poly.type
_entity_poly.pdbx_seq_one_letter_code
_entity_poly.pdbx_strand_id
1 'polypeptide(L)'
;MSKKELFNFTVGQLVEILKSLPQDLPVLTSGYESGFENFYQPDIIKVKHEPENMYYEGEFQVAEDGDEDTFDAVVLKRVVRDE
;
A
#
# COMPACT_ATOMS: atom_id res chain seq x y z
N MET A 1 -6.88 -26.53 -0.39
CA MET A 1 -5.96 -25.48 -0.88
C MET A 1 -4.59 -25.73 -0.31
N SER A 2 -3.54 -25.68 -1.13
CA SER A 2 -2.16 -25.72 -0.62
C SER A 2 -1.85 -24.40 0.09
N LYS A 3 -0.89 -24.36 1.03
CA LYS A 3 -0.46 -23.09 1.66
C LYS A 3 -0.03 -22.02 0.65
N LYS A 4 0.38 -22.42 -0.56
CA LYS A 4 0.74 -21.54 -1.68
C LYS A 4 -0.46 -20.80 -2.29
N GLU A 5 -1.68 -21.29 -2.12
CA GLU A 5 -2.91 -20.65 -2.63
C GLU A 5 -3.55 -19.70 -1.61
N LEU A 6 -3.12 -19.74 -0.35
CA LEU A 6 -3.69 -18.91 0.72
C LEU A 6 -2.99 -17.55 0.86
N PHE A 7 -1.69 -17.49 0.54
CA PHE A 7 -0.86 -16.30 0.74
C PHE A 7 -0.35 -15.78 -0.59
N ASN A 8 -0.55 -14.49 -0.85
CA ASN A 8 -0.07 -13.86 -2.09
C ASN A 8 1.46 -13.79 -2.13
N PHE A 9 2.10 -13.61 -0.96
CA PHE A 9 3.54 -13.39 -0.86
C PHE A 9 4.15 -14.10 0.36
N THR A 10 5.37 -14.59 0.18
CA THR A 10 6.31 -14.86 1.28
C THR A 10 7.22 -13.66 1.51
N VAL A 11 7.92 -13.62 2.65
CA VAL A 11 8.94 -12.60 2.93
C VAL A 11 9.99 -12.52 1.82
N GLY A 12 10.47 -13.68 1.33
CA GLY A 12 11.46 -13.71 0.25
C GLY A 12 10.95 -13.08 -1.05
N GLN A 13 9.71 -13.39 -1.45
CA GLN A 13 9.09 -12.78 -2.63
C GLN A 13 8.88 -11.27 -2.45
N LEU A 14 8.43 -10.84 -1.27
CA LEU A 14 8.27 -9.42 -0.97
C LEU A 14 9.60 -8.68 -1.06
N VAL A 15 10.68 -9.23 -0.50
CA VAL A 15 12.03 -8.63 -0.58
C VAL A 15 12.48 -8.47 -2.03
N GLU A 16 12.30 -9.48 -2.87
CA GLU A 16 12.70 -9.39 -4.28
C GLU A 16 11.86 -8.38 -5.06
N ILE A 17 10.57 -8.25 -4.76
CA ILE A 17 9.72 -7.18 -5.33
C ILE A 17 10.23 -5.82 -4.89
N LEU A 18 10.41 -5.60 -3.58
CA LEU A 18 10.84 -4.31 -3.04
C LEU A 18 12.21 -3.89 -3.56
N LYS A 19 13.16 -4.82 -3.76
CA LYS A 19 14.47 -4.54 -4.38
C LYS A 19 14.39 -4.06 -5.83
N SER A 20 13.31 -4.40 -6.54
CA SER A 20 13.12 -4.02 -7.94
C SER A 20 12.51 -2.62 -8.14
N LEU A 21 11.98 -2.03 -7.07
CA LEU A 21 11.43 -0.67 -7.06
C LEU A 21 12.52 0.38 -6.75
N PRO A 22 12.31 1.69 -7.00
CA PRO A 22 13.23 2.72 -6.54
C PRO A 22 13.36 2.72 -5.01
N GLN A 23 14.59 2.66 -4.51
CA GLN A 23 14.90 2.37 -3.10
C GLN A 23 14.78 3.59 -2.17
N ASP A 24 14.58 4.77 -2.72
CA ASP A 24 14.43 6.06 -2.03
C ASP A 24 12.96 6.45 -1.81
N LEU A 25 12.01 5.70 -2.38
CA LEU A 25 10.59 5.97 -2.19
C LEU A 25 10.10 5.54 -0.80
N PRO A 26 9.19 6.31 -0.18
CA PRO A 26 8.52 5.91 1.04
C PRO A 26 7.60 4.71 0.81
N VAL A 27 7.38 3.93 1.87
CA VAL A 27 6.47 2.77 1.84
C VAL A 27 5.27 3.06 2.74
N LEU A 28 4.05 2.95 2.19
CA LEU A 28 2.79 3.18 2.88
C LEU A 28 1.91 1.92 2.90
N THR A 29 0.96 1.86 3.83
CA THR A 29 -0.01 0.76 3.97
C THR A 29 -1.44 1.29 3.91
N SER A 30 -2.40 0.41 3.61
CA SER A 30 -3.83 0.74 3.74
C SER A 30 -4.25 1.05 5.18
N GLY A 31 -5.27 1.90 5.33
CA GLY A 31 -5.92 2.25 6.60
C GLY A 31 -6.72 1.11 7.27
N TYR A 32 -7.37 1.44 8.40
CA TYR A 32 -7.32 0.62 9.62
C TYR A 32 -8.43 -0.43 9.88
N GLU A 33 -9.69 -0.27 9.48
CA GLU A 33 -10.85 -0.79 10.27
C GLU A 33 -11.10 -2.31 10.48
N SER A 34 -10.13 -3.23 10.31
CA SER A 34 -9.91 -4.49 11.07
C SER A 34 -9.40 -5.69 10.23
N GLY A 35 -8.97 -6.75 10.92
CA GLY A 35 -8.51 -8.02 10.33
C GLY A 35 -7.07 -8.02 9.82
N PHE A 36 -6.62 -9.17 9.32
CA PHE A 36 -5.41 -9.28 8.50
C PHE A 36 -5.82 -9.81 7.14
N GLU A 37 -5.37 -9.14 6.10
CA GLU A 37 -5.61 -9.57 4.73
C GLU A 37 -4.29 -9.77 3.99
N ASN A 38 -4.35 -10.54 2.91
CA ASN A 38 -3.31 -10.45 1.89
C ASN A 38 -3.25 -9.00 1.37
N PHE A 39 -2.14 -8.63 0.77
CA PHE A 39 -2.04 -7.39 -0.01
C PHE A 39 -1.91 -7.72 -1.49
N TYR A 40 -2.28 -6.78 -2.35
CA TYR A 40 -1.99 -6.81 -3.78
C TYR A 40 -0.49 -6.68 -4.02
N GLN A 41 -0.03 -6.91 -5.25
CA GLN A 41 1.36 -6.62 -5.59
C GLN A 41 1.70 -5.16 -5.23
N PRO A 42 2.80 -4.90 -4.52
CA PRO A 42 3.26 -3.54 -4.24
C PRO A 42 3.37 -2.74 -5.54
N ASP A 43 2.86 -1.51 -5.50
CA ASP A 43 2.82 -0.61 -6.65
C ASP A 43 3.18 0.82 -6.24
N ILE A 44 3.61 1.63 -7.20
CA ILE A 44 3.94 3.04 -6.99
C ILE A 44 2.71 3.87 -7.35
N ILE A 45 2.23 4.67 -6.40
CA ILE A 45 1.17 5.64 -6.66
C ILE A 45 1.61 7.04 -6.22
N LYS A 46 0.97 8.05 -6.81
CA LYS A 46 1.12 9.44 -6.39
C LYS A 46 0.18 9.74 -5.23
N VAL A 47 0.71 10.33 -4.17
CA VAL A 47 -0.03 10.67 -2.95
C VAL A 47 0.20 12.12 -2.54
N LYS A 48 -0.66 12.60 -1.64
CA LYS A 48 -0.52 13.85 -0.89
C LYS A 48 -0.55 13.58 0.61
N HIS A 49 0.04 14.50 1.37
CA HIS A 49 0.09 14.45 2.84
C HIS A 49 -1.04 15.32 3.42
N GLU A 50 -1.89 14.69 4.23
CA GLU A 50 -3.08 15.30 4.85
C GLU A 50 -3.02 15.05 6.37
N PRO A 51 -2.14 15.75 7.11
CA PRO A 51 -1.89 15.48 8.53
C PRO A 51 -3.09 15.77 9.45
N GLU A 52 -4.04 16.57 8.98
CA GLU A 52 -5.26 16.92 9.72
C GLU A 52 -6.39 15.88 9.55
N ASN A 53 -6.19 14.84 8.72
CA ASN A 53 -7.17 13.78 8.54
C ASN A 53 -7.38 12.99 9.82
N MET A 54 -8.60 12.50 9.99
CA MET A 54 -8.91 11.60 11.11
C MET A 54 -8.14 10.29 10.95
N TYR A 55 -7.72 9.69 12.06
CA TYR A 55 -6.87 8.50 12.05
C TYR A 55 -7.45 7.30 11.25
N TYR A 56 -8.78 7.23 11.13
CA TYR A 56 -9.48 6.19 10.36
C TYR A 56 -9.53 6.48 8.84
N GLU A 57 -9.32 7.73 8.41
CA GLU A 57 -9.24 8.15 7.01
C GLU A 57 -7.82 7.98 6.45
N GLY A 58 -6.81 8.12 7.32
CA GLY A 58 -5.40 7.98 7.00
C GLY A 58 -4.73 9.31 6.66
N GLU A 59 -3.48 9.44 7.08
CA GLU A 59 -2.64 10.64 6.92
C GLU A 59 -2.22 10.90 5.46
N PHE A 60 -2.24 9.89 4.58
CA PHE A 60 -1.85 10.02 3.18
C PHE A 60 -3.01 9.62 2.28
N GLN A 61 -3.30 10.46 1.30
CA GLN A 61 -4.40 10.27 0.36
C GLN A 61 -3.87 10.15 -1.07
N VAL A 62 -4.62 9.47 -1.95
CA VAL A 62 -4.30 9.43 -3.38
C VAL A 62 -4.40 10.86 -3.93
N ALA A 63 -3.39 11.28 -4.71
CA ALA A 63 -3.41 12.58 -5.34
C ALA A 63 -4.35 12.60 -6.56
N GLU A 64 -5.11 13.68 -6.71
CA GLU A 64 -5.94 13.98 -7.87
C GLU A 64 -5.27 15.03 -8.78
N ASP A 65 -5.81 15.18 -9.99
CA ASP A 65 -5.33 16.19 -10.93
C ASP A 65 -5.54 17.60 -10.36
N GLY A 66 -4.43 18.32 -10.16
CA GLY A 66 -4.43 19.67 -9.58
C GLY A 66 -3.99 19.73 -8.12
N ASP A 67 -3.76 18.60 -7.46
CA ASP A 67 -3.13 18.58 -6.14
C ASP A 67 -1.68 19.07 -6.20
N GLU A 68 -1.34 20.01 -5.33
CA GLU A 68 0.03 20.50 -5.10
C GLU A 68 0.75 19.61 -4.06
N ASP A 69 2.08 19.72 -3.97
CA ASP A 69 2.92 19.00 -2.98
C ASP A 69 2.73 17.47 -2.95
N THR A 70 2.59 16.88 -4.14
CA THR A 70 2.46 15.43 -4.32
C THR A 70 3.81 14.72 -4.42
N PHE A 71 3.85 13.46 -4.02
CA PHE A 71 5.03 12.60 -4.14
C PHE A 71 4.66 11.15 -4.46
N ASP A 72 5.61 10.40 -4.99
CA ASP A 72 5.43 8.98 -5.30
C ASP A 72 5.73 8.12 -4.06
N ALA A 73 4.95 7.07 -3.85
CA ALA A 73 5.11 6.15 -2.73
C ALA A 73 4.81 4.71 -3.16
N VAL A 74 5.54 3.74 -2.58
CA VAL A 74 5.22 2.32 -2.71
C VAL A 74 4.10 1.98 -1.74
N VAL A 75 2.99 1.43 -2.23
CA VAL A 75 1.82 1.12 -1.39
C VAL A 75 1.60 -0.37 -1.26
N LEU A 76 1.49 -0.82 0.00
CA LEU A 76 1.05 -2.16 0.38
C LEU A 76 -0.47 -2.15 0.57
N LYS A 77 -1.20 -2.29 -0.53
CA LYS A 77 -2.66 -2.21 -0.53
C LYS A 77 -3.30 -3.54 -0.12
N ARG A 78 -4.17 -3.54 0.90
CA ARG A 78 -4.91 -4.74 1.32
C ARG A 78 -5.83 -5.25 0.19
N VAL A 79 -5.94 -6.56 0.05
CA VAL A 79 -6.96 -7.21 -0.79
C VAL A 79 -8.32 -7.00 -0.14
N VAL A 80 -9.29 -6.53 -0.92
CA VAL A 80 -10.68 -6.45 -0.48
C VAL A 80 -11.28 -7.82 -0.74
N ARG A 81 -11.85 -8.47 0.28
CA ARG A 81 -12.65 -9.67 0.06
C ARG A 81 -14.00 -9.26 -0.48
N ASP A 82 -14.39 -9.83 -1.61
CA ASP A 82 -15.81 -9.87 -1.99
C ASP A 82 -16.57 -10.66 -0.91
N GLU A 83 -17.73 -10.17 -0.50
CA GLU A 83 -18.63 -10.88 0.44
C GLU A 83 -19.10 -12.24 -0.11
#